data_AF-A0A2S1WRK4-F1
#
_entry.id   AF-A0A2S1WRK4-F1
#
_cell.length_a   1.000
_cell.length_b   1.000
_cell.length_c   1.000
_cell.angle_alpha   90.00
_cell.angle_beta   90.00
_cell.angle_gamma   90.00
#
_symmetry.space_group_name_H-M   'P 1'
#
loop_
_entity.id
_entity.type
_entity.pdbx_description
1 polymer ?
#
loop_
_entity_poly.entity_id
_entity_poly.type
_entity_poly.pdbx_seq_one_letter_code
_entity_poly.pdbx_strand_id
1 'polypeptide(L)'
;NAKETGKILLVNYKDINALKITEIGGARFLHDGGWDSTQRYFLVAANQSHKIAVVDTKEGKLAALVEVGKIPHPGRGANFVHP
;
A
#
# COMPACT_ATOMS: atom_id res chain seq x y z
N ASN A 1 -13.59 0.37 -8.61
CA ASN A 1 -13.21 1.09 -7.38
C ASN A 1 -11.68 1.00 -7.25
N ALA A 2 -11.03 1.79 -6.39
CA ALA A 2 -9.56 1.83 -6.29
C ALA A 2 -8.95 0.45 -6.01
N LYS A 3 -9.67 -0.41 -5.27
CA LYS A 3 -9.26 -1.79 -4.99
C LYS A 3 -9.18 -2.68 -6.23
N GLU A 4 -10.21 -2.66 -7.10
CA GLU A 4 -10.27 -3.53 -8.28
C GLU A 4 -9.32 -3.06 -9.38
N THR A 5 -9.03 -1.75 -9.46
CA THR A 5 -8.08 -1.17 -10.41
C THR A 5 -6.64 -1.18 -9.91
N GLY A 6 -6.40 -1.53 -8.65
CA GLY A 6 -5.05 -1.59 -8.07
C GLY A 6 -4.43 -0.22 -7.83
N LYS A 7 -5.26 0.79 -7.54
CA LYS A 7 -4.85 2.17 -7.29
C LYS A 7 -4.78 2.43 -5.78
N ILE A 8 -3.67 3.02 -5.35
CA ILE A 8 -3.47 3.54 -3.99
C ILE A 8 -3.54 5.06 -4.08
N LEU A 9 -4.36 5.69 -3.24
CA LEU A 9 -4.53 7.15 -3.23
C LEU A 9 -3.87 7.73 -1.98
N LEU A 10 -2.85 8.56 -2.18
CA LEU A 10 -2.35 9.43 -1.12
C LEU A 10 -3.10 10.75 -1.21
N VAL A 11 -3.98 10.98 -0.24
CA VAL A 11 -4.86 12.16 -0.20
C VAL A 11 -4.31 13.15 0.81
N ASN A 12 -3.93 14.34 0.35
CA ASN A 12 -3.58 15.45 1.23
C ASN A 12 -4.86 16.23 1.59
N TYR A 13 -5.23 16.13 2.87
CA TYR A 13 -6.44 16.74 3.43
C TYR A 13 -6.19 18.07 4.14
N LYS A 14 -5.02 18.71 3.94
CA LYS A 14 -4.71 20.03 4.53
C LYS A 14 -5.70 21.12 4.09
N ASP A 15 -6.21 21.03 2.88
CA ASP A 15 -7.28 21.87 2.35
C ASP A 15 -8.32 20.99 1.66
N ILE A 16 -9.48 20.86 2.29
CA ILE A 16 -10.57 20.01 1.79
C ILE A 16 -11.32 20.63 0.61
N ASN A 17 -11.16 21.94 0.37
CA ASN A 17 -11.75 22.62 -0.78
C ASN A 17 -10.86 22.52 -2.03
N ALA A 18 -9.56 22.20 -1.84
CA ALA A 18 -8.55 22.04 -2.88
C ALA A 18 -7.70 20.78 -2.66
N LEU A 19 -8.34 19.61 -2.69
CA LEU A 19 -7.68 18.32 -2.43
C LEU A 19 -6.53 18.06 -3.42
N LYS A 20 -5.35 17.78 -2.88
CA LYS A 20 -4.22 17.25 -3.65
C LYS A 20 -4.17 15.72 -3.47
N ILE A 21 -4.33 14.99 -4.57
CA ILE A 21 -4.34 13.52 -4.58
C ILE A 21 -3.18 13.03 -5.44
N THR A 22 -2.41 12.08 -4.92
CA THR A 22 -1.42 11.32 -5.71
C THR A 22 -1.96 9.92 -5.92
N GLU A 23 -2.17 9.54 -7.18
CA GLU A 23 -2.56 8.19 -7.56
C GLU A 23 -1.32 7.35 -7.83
N ILE A 24 -1.22 6.21 -7.15
CA ILE A 24 -0.07 5.29 -7.25
C ILE A 24 -0.60 3.94 -7.73
N GLY A 25 -0.04 3.42 -8.81
CA GLY A 25 -0.30 2.05 -9.25
C GLY A 25 0.38 1.04 -8.35
N GLY A 26 -0.38 0.05 -7.86
CA GLY A 26 0.13 -1.13 -7.17
C GLY A 26 -0.10 -2.38 -8.02
N ALA A 27 -1.05 -3.21 -7.61
CA ALA A 27 -1.56 -4.33 -8.38
C ALA A 27 -3.06 -4.50 -8.11
N ARG A 28 -3.81 -5.11 -9.04
CA ARG A 28 -5.26 -5.31 -8.88
C ARG A 28 -5.58 -6.13 -7.64
N PHE A 29 -6.76 -5.90 -7.07
CA PHE A 29 -7.29 -6.58 -5.88
C PHE A 29 -6.56 -6.21 -4.58
N LEU A 30 -6.30 -4.91 -4.40
CA LEU A 30 -5.81 -4.38 -3.13
C LEU A 30 -6.84 -4.65 -2.03
N HIS A 31 -6.38 -5.11 -0.87
CA HIS A 31 -7.26 -5.61 0.19
C HIS A 31 -7.00 -4.96 1.55
N ASP A 32 -5.94 -5.41 2.25
CA ASP A 32 -5.53 -5.04 3.60
C ASP A 32 -4.00 -4.81 3.66
N GLY A 33 -3.54 -4.07 4.66
CA GLY A 33 -2.16 -3.63 4.76
C GLY A 33 -1.88 -2.79 6.00
N GLY A 34 -0.60 -2.50 6.23
CA GLY A 34 -0.16 -1.73 7.37
C GLY A 34 1.18 -1.03 7.13
N TRP A 35 1.55 -0.23 8.11
CA TRP A 35 2.80 0.52 8.11
C TRP A 35 3.96 -0.34 8.55
N ASP A 36 5.13 -0.07 7.99
CA ASP A 36 6.38 -0.52 8.58
C ASP A 36 6.61 0.14 9.96
N SER A 37 7.57 -0.37 10.73
CA SER A 37 7.87 0.16 12.07
C SER A 37 8.28 1.64 12.09
N THR A 38 8.83 2.17 10.99
CA THR A 38 9.22 3.58 10.87
C THR A 38 8.08 4.49 10.41
N GLN A 39 6.92 3.92 10.03
CA GLN A 39 5.78 4.63 9.46
C GLN A 39 6.09 5.41 8.18
N ARG A 40 7.13 5.01 7.44
CA ARG A 40 7.49 5.61 6.15
C ARG A 40 6.91 4.83 4.98
N TYR A 41 6.86 3.51 5.12
CA TYR A 41 6.41 2.63 4.06
C TYR A 41 5.05 2.04 4.42
N PHE A 42 4.12 2.11 3.46
CA PHE A 42 2.84 1.43 3.56
C PHE A 42 2.87 0.17 2.71
N LEU A 43 2.66 -0.98 3.35
CA LEU A 43 2.67 -2.30 2.72
C LEU A 43 1.22 -2.79 2.61
N VAL A 44 0.76 -3.07 1.41
CA VAL A 44 -0.63 -3.49 1.14
C VAL A 44 -0.69 -4.72 0.25
N ALA A 45 -1.52 -5.68 0.64
CA ALA A 45 -1.75 -6.91 -0.09
C ALA A 45 -2.65 -6.67 -1.31
N ALA A 46 -2.16 -7.04 -2.48
CA ALA A 46 -2.94 -7.28 -3.68
C ALA A 46 -3.25 -8.79 -3.73
N ASN A 47 -4.25 -9.22 -2.96
CA ASN A 47 -4.36 -10.61 -2.52
C ASN A 47 -4.57 -11.62 -3.67
N GLN A 48 -5.53 -11.37 -4.56
CA GLN A 48 -5.78 -12.20 -5.74
C GLN A 48 -4.70 -12.06 -6.82
N SER A 49 -3.76 -11.11 -6.64
CA SER A 49 -2.56 -10.99 -7.46
C SER A 49 -1.31 -11.60 -6.81
N HIS A 50 -1.43 -12.19 -5.61
CA HIS A 50 -0.34 -12.82 -4.84
C HIS A 50 0.86 -11.89 -4.59
N LYS A 51 0.57 -10.61 -4.34
CA LYS A 51 1.57 -9.54 -4.25
C LYS A 51 1.39 -8.66 -3.01
N ILE A 52 2.49 -8.06 -2.58
CA ILE A 52 2.53 -6.92 -1.66
C ILE A 52 3.03 -5.70 -2.44
N ALA A 53 2.22 -4.65 -2.51
CA ALA A 53 2.67 -3.34 -2.99
C ALA A 53 3.23 -2.55 -1.81
N VAL A 54 4.43 -1.99 -1.98
CA VAL A 54 5.11 -1.17 -0.97
C VAL A 54 5.15 0.26 -1.49
N VAL A 55 4.58 1.19 -0.73
CA VAL A 55 4.53 2.62 -1.08
C VAL A 55 5.44 3.41 -0.15
N ASP A 56 6.36 4.19 -0.70
CA ASP A 56 7.07 5.22 0.06
C ASP A 56 6.15 6.44 0.18
N THR A 57 5.65 6.68 1.40
CA THR A 57 4.65 7.74 1.63
C THR A 57 5.29 9.12 1.75
N LYS A 58 6.61 9.19 1.99
CA LYS A 58 7.35 10.44 1.97
C LYS A 58 7.56 10.92 0.54
N GLU A 59 7.96 10.01 -0.35
CA GLU A 59 8.19 10.33 -1.77
C GLU A 59 6.90 10.29 -2.61
N GLY A 60 5.84 9.67 -2.08
CA GLY A 60 4.55 9.54 -2.76
C GLY A 60 4.60 8.61 -3.98
N LYS A 61 5.38 7.52 -3.91
CA LYS A 61 5.65 6.63 -5.04
C LYS A 61 5.62 5.16 -4.64
N LEU A 62 5.39 4.28 -5.62
CA LEU A 62 5.59 2.85 -5.45
C LEU A 62 7.08 2.57 -5.27
N ALA A 63 7.45 1.98 -4.14
CA ALA A 63 8.83 1.59 -3.83
C ALA A 63 9.14 0.18 -4.34
N ALA A 64 8.19 -0.75 -4.19
CA ALA A 64 8.35 -2.13 -4.66
C ALA A 64 7.00 -2.81 -4.90
N LEU A 65 7.03 -3.85 -5.72
CA LEU A 65 5.94 -4.82 -5.87
C LEU A 65 6.52 -6.22 -5.67
N VAL A 66 6.18 -6.85 -4.55
CA VAL A 66 6.82 -8.08 -4.07
C VAL A 66 5.88 -9.26 -4.30
N GLU A 67 6.35 -10.30 -5.01
CA GLU A 67 5.65 -11.58 -5.15
C GLU A 67 5.70 -12.36 -3.83
N VAL A 68 4.57 -12.93 -3.42
CA VAL A 68 4.45 -13.71 -2.17
C VAL A 68 3.59 -14.96 -2.39
N GLY A 69 3.34 -15.71 -1.31
CA GLY A 69 2.44 -16.87 -1.34
C GLY A 69 1.01 -16.54 -1.77
N LYS A 70 0.23 -17.59 -1.99
CA LYS A 70 -1.16 -17.49 -2.48
C LYS A 70 -2.06 -16.72 -1.51
N ILE A 71 -2.77 -15.71 -2.03
CA ILE A 71 -3.79 -14.90 -1.33
C ILE A 71 -3.29 -14.37 0.02
N PRO A 72 -2.27 -13.48 0.03
CA PRO A 72 -1.79 -12.88 1.27
C PRO A 72 -2.90 -12.07 1.95
N HIS A 73 -2.99 -12.20 3.28
CA HIS A 73 -4.01 -11.53 4.10
C HIS A 73 -3.41 -11.09 5.44
N PRO A 74 -2.54 -10.06 5.45
CA PRO A 74 -1.73 -9.70 6.62
C PRO A 74 -2.49 -9.00 7.75
N GLY A 75 -3.74 -8.57 7.54
CA GLY A 75 -4.37 -7.57 8.38
C GLY A 75 -3.57 -6.26 8.32
N ARG A 76 -2.96 -5.86 9.44
CA ARG A 76 -1.98 -4.75 9.47
C ARG A 76 -0.53 -5.21 9.41
N GLY A 77 -0.27 -6.52 9.32
CA GLY A 77 1.06 -7.11 9.38
C GLY A 77 1.63 -7.16 10.80
N ALA A 78 2.89 -7.61 10.90
CA ALA A 78 3.65 -7.68 12.14
C ALA A 78 5.09 -7.21 11.87
N ASN A 79 5.52 -6.18 12.60
CA ASN A 79 6.87 -5.64 12.50
C ASN A 79 7.71 -6.16 13.67
N PHE A 80 8.87 -6.73 13.39
CA PHE A 80 9.86 -7.15 14.39
C PHE A 80 11.25 -7.19 13.75
N VAL A 81 12.29 -7.04 14.57
CA VAL A 81 13.68 -7.25 14.12
C VAL A 81 13.96 -8.74 14.19
N HIS A 82 14.29 -9.36 13.05
CA HIS A 82 14.73 -10.74 13.01
C HIS A 82 16.15 -10.85 13.61
N PRO A 83 16.46 -11.87 14.44
CA PRO A 83 17.80 -12.10 14.96
C PRO A 83 18.85 -12.40 13.88
#